data_AF-A0A418GQI7-F1
#
_entry.id   AF-A0A418GQI7-F1
#
_cell.length_a   1.000
_cell.length_b   1.000
_cell.length_c   1.000
_cell.angle_alpha   90.00
_cell.angle_beta   90.00
_cell.angle_gamma   90.00
#
_symmetry.space_group_name_H-M   'P 1'
#
loop_
_entity.id
_entity.type
_entity.pdbx_description
1 polymer ?
#
loop_
_entity_poly.entity_id
_entity_poly.type
_entity_poly.pdbx_seq_one_letter_code
_entity_poly.pdbx_strand_id
1 'polypeptide(L)'
;MAVQISGVLKDGAGKPIQNCTIQLKAKRNSTTVVVNTVASENPDEAGRYSMDVEYGQYSVILLVEGFPPSHAGAITVYEDSKPGTLNDFLGAATEDDVRPEALYRFEKMVEEVARNAEAASQSAAAAKKSETAAASSRNAAKTSETNAGNSAKAAASSKTAAQNAATAAERSETNARASEEASADSEEASRRNAESAAENAGVATTKAREAAADATKAGQKKDEALSAATRAEKAADRAEVAAEVTAEPYANIVPPLPDVWIPFNDSLDMIAGFSPGYKKIAIGDDVVQVASDKQVNFSRASTATYINKSG
;
A
#
# COMPACT_ATOMS: atom_id res chain seq x y z
N MET A 1 61.32 80.48 50.30
CA MET A 1 62.65 80.86 50.84
C MET A 1 63.49 79.60 50.77
N ALA A 2 64.71 79.69 50.25
CA ALA A 2 65.61 78.56 50.21
C ALA A 2 66.07 78.17 51.62
N VAL A 3 66.26 76.87 51.84
CA VAL A 3 66.75 76.29 53.08
C VAL A 3 68.23 76.01 52.92
N GLN A 4 69.03 76.49 53.86
CA GLN A 4 70.46 76.28 53.82
C GLN A 4 70.80 74.83 54.21
N ILE A 5 71.40 74.09 53.28
CA ILE A 5 71.96 72.77 53.49
C ILE A 5 73.48 72.91 53.53
N SER A 6 74.06 72.78 54.72
CA SER A 6 75.49 73.02 54.94
C SER A 6 76.08 72.04 55.95
N GLY A 7 77.37 71.75 55.80
CA GLY A 7 78.05 70.79 56.66
C GLY A 7 79.43 70.39 56.14
N VAL A 8 79.96 69.30 56.69
CA VAL A 8 81.21 68.67 56.22
C VAL A 8 80.87 67.31 55.63
N LEU A 9 81.17 67.11 54.35
CA LEU A 9 81.03 65.82 53.67
C LEU A 9 82.18 64.91 54.08
N LYS A 10 81.86 63.78 54.72
CA LYS A 10 82.83 62.83 55.27
C LYS A 10 82.60 61.44 54.68
N ASP A 11 83.69 60.68 54.56
CA ASP A 11 83.63 59.26 54.25
C ASP A 11 83.20 58.43 55.47
N GLY A 12 83.05 57.11 55.28
CA GLY A 12 82.71 56.17 56.36
C GLY A 12 83.77 56.06 57.47
N ALA A 13 84.96 56.64 57.28
CA ALA A 13 86.01 56.75 58.29
C ALA A 13 86.06 58.15 58.96
N GLY A 14 85.14 59.05 58.61
CA GLY A 14 85.05 60.40 59.14
C GLY A 14 86.03 61.40 58.53
N LYS A 15 86.77 61.02 57.47
CA LYS A 15 87.70 61.92 56.76
C LYS A 15 86.95 62.78 55.75
N PRO A 16 87.33 64.06 55.57
CA PRO A 16 86.74 64.91 54.53
C PRO A 16 86.89 64.32 53.13
N ILE A 17 85.82 64.36 52.34
CA ILE A 17 85.86 63.98 50.92
C ILE A 17 86.22 65.22 50.10
N GLN A 18 87.39 65.18 49.45
CA GLN A 18 87.87 66.22 48.53
C GLN A 18 87.45 65.91 47.09
N ASN A 19 87.49 66.91 46.21
CA ASN A 19 87.16 66.82 44.78
C ASN A 19 85.81 66.13 44.51
N CYS A 20 84.83 66.39 45.38
CA CYS A 20 83.46 65.93 45.22
C CYS A 20 82.58 67.05 44.66
N THR A 21 81.51 66.68 43.97
CA THR A 21 80.42 67.57 43.61
C THR A 21 79.13 66.96 44.12
N ILE A 22 78.41 67.71 44.95
CA ILE A 22 77.08 67.35 45.43
C ILE A 22 76.07 67.89 44.43
N GLN A 23 75.28 67.01 43.82
CA GLN A 23 74.20 67.36 42.92
C GLN A 23 72.84 67.02 43.52
N LEU A 24 71.93 67.98 43.50
CA LEU A 24 70.53 67.81 43.87
C LEU A 24 69.67 67.92 42.62
N LYS A 25 69.13 66.78 42.15
CA LYS A 25 68.27 66.72 40.97
C LYS A 25 66.80 66.69 41.37
N ALA A 26 66.01 67.69 40.95
CA ALA A 26 64.58 67.74 41.26
C ALA A 26 63.81 66.56 40.67
N LYS A 27 63.01 65.85 41.49
CA LYS A 27 62.24 64.65 41.11
C LYS A 27 60.82 64.97 40.65
N ARG A 28 60.26 66.10 41.07
CA ARG A 28 58.91 66.58 40.74
C ARG A 28 58.93 68.09 40.59
N ASN A 29 57.96 68.65 39.87
CA ASN A 29 57.76 70.09 39.84
C ASN A 29 57.28 70.56 41.23
N SER A 30 57.89 71.61 41.75
CA SER A 30 57.39 72.40 42.88
C SER A 30 56.96 73.79 42.36
N THR A 31 56.43 74.62 43.24
CA THR A 31 56.05 76.00 42.91
C THR A 31 57.26 76.91 42.63
N THR A 32 58.48 76.50 42.98
CA THR A 32 59.73 77.24 42.68
C THR A 32 60.74 76.46 41.84
N VAL A 33 60.63 75.13 41.71
CA VAL A 33 61.63 74.28 41.04
C VAL A 33 60.99 73.34 40.02
N VAL A 34 61.54 73.31 38.81
CA VAL A 34 61.08 72.41 37.73
C VAL A 34 61.82 71.07 37.83
N VAL A 35 61.12 69.97 37.56
CA VAL A 35 61.71 68.61 37.53
C VAL A 35 62.93 68.54 36.60
N ASN A 36 63.90 67.70 36.96
CA ASN A 36 65.19 67.50 36.27
C ASN A 36 66.18 68.67 36.31
N THR A 37 65.83 69.80 36.91
CA THR A 37 66.82 70.84 37.25
C THR A 37 67.81 70.30 38.29
N VAL A 38 69.05 70.81 38.24
CA VAL A 38 70.15 70.36 39.10
C VAL A 38 70.77 71.57 39.81
N ALA A 39 70.81 71.53 41.13
CA ALA A 39 71.68 72.37 41.93
C ALA A 39 72.98 71.62 42.20
N SER A 40 74.13 72.31 42.17
CA SER A 40 75.46 71.69 42.28
C SER A 40 76.34 72.51 43.21
N GLU A 41 77.03 71.84 44.12
CA GLU A 41 77.94 72.47 45.08
C GLU A 41 79.23 71.66 45.19
N ASN A 42 80.38 72.34 45.28
CA ASN A 42 81.69 71.72 45.37
C ASN A 42 82.26 71.97 46.77
N PRO A 43 82.36 70.94 47.63
CA PRO A 43 82.96 71.10 48.95
C PRO A 43 84.43 71.55 48.86
N ASP A 44 84.88 72.32 49.86
CA ASP A 44 86.28 72.78 49.95
C ASP A 44 87.27 71.65 50.31
N GLU A 45 88.56 71.96 50.42
CA GLU A 45 89.62 70.98 50.79
C GLU A 45 89.38 70.33 52.17
N ALA A 46 88.58 70.97 53.04
CA ALA A 46 88.15 70.45 54.33
C ALA A 46 86.79 69.74 54.27
N GLY A 47 86.24 69.53 53.07
CA GLY A 47 84.95 68.88 52.80
C GLY A 47 83.73 69.74 53.16
N ARG A 48 83.89 71.04 53.41
CA ARG A 48 82.79 71.93 53.80
C ARG A 48 81.98 72.32 52.57
N TYR A 49 80.66 72.17 52.65
CA TYR A 49 79.71 72.61 51.63
C TYR A 49 78.65 73.52 52.24
N SER A 50 78.11 74.43 51.44
CA SER A 50 76.98 75.27 51.85
C SER A 50 76.18 75.68 50.62
N MET A 51 74.94 75.22 50.52
CA MET A 51 74.05 75.56 49.41
C MET A 51 72.67 75.97 49.91
N ASP A 52 72.06 76.93 49.23
CA ASP A 52 70.67 77.32 49.46
C ASP A 52 69.76 76.49 48.54
N VAL A 53 68.88 75.67 49.13
CA VAL A 53 68.04 74.70 48.41
C VAL A 53 66.57 75.07 48.54
N GLU A 54 65.90 75.28 47.41
CA GLU A 54 64.46 75.55 47.38
C GLU A 54 63.63 74.33 47.82
N TYR A 55 62.41 74.53 48.29
CA TYR A 55 61.55 73.44 48.74
C TYR A 55 61.15 72.53 47.57
N GLY A 56 61.17 71.22 47.81
CA GLY A 56 60.95 70.21 46.79
C GLY A 56 61.51 68.85 47.16
N GLN A 57 61.34 67.90 46.24
CA GLN A 57 61.91 66.55 46.36
C GLN A 57 63.10 66.41 45.42
N TYR A 58 64.25 66.02 45.96
CA TYR A 58 65.50 65.92 45.20
C TYR A 58 66.09 64.52 45.30
N SER A 59 66.72 64.07 44.22
CA SER A 59 67.67 62.95 44.25
C SER A 59 69.07 63.52 44.49
N VAL A 60 69.75 63.00 45.51
CA VAL A 60 71.10 63.40 45.89
C VAL A 60 72.10 62.51 45.15
N ILE A 61 73.02 63.11 44.42
CA ILE A 61 74.08 62.43 43.65
C ILE A 61 75.42 63.03 44.09
N LEU A 62 76.38 62.16 44.42
CA LEU A 62 77.74 62.53 44.77
C LEU A 62 78.67 62.13 43.63
N LEU A 63 79.42 63.09 43.11
CA LEU A 63 80.37 62.90 42.01
C LEU A 63 81.77 63.17 42.55
N VAL A 64 82.52 62.11 42.87
CA VAL A 64 83.92 62.22 43.28
C VAL A 64 84.80 62.04 42.07
N GLU A 65 85.78 62.93 41.87
CA GLU A 65 86.72 62.86 40.75
C GLU A 65 87.40 61.48 40.67
N GLY A 66 87.29 60.83 39.51
CA GLY A 66 87.81 59.46 39.28
C GLY A 66 86.87 58.31 39.64
N PHE A 67 85.69 58.58 40.21
CA PHE A 67 84.68 57.57 40.55
C PHE A 67 83.37 57.79 39.77
N PRO A 68 82.60 56.71 39.49
CA PRO A 68 81.28 56.87 38.88
C PRO A 68 80.34 57.63 39.83
N PRO A 69 79.37 58.42 39.29
CA PRO A 69 78.36 59.10 40.10
C PRO A 69 77.64 58.13 41.04
N SER A 70 77.58 58.47 42.32
CA SER A 70 76.93 57.67 43.36
C SER A 70 75.62 58.32 43.80
N HIS A 71 74.53 57.55 43.80
CA HIS A 71 73.25 58.00 44.34
C HIS A 71 73.23 57.85 45.86
N ALA A 72 73.26 58.98 46.58
CA ALA A 72 73.28 59.01 48.04
C ALA A 72 71.88 58.86 48.67
N GLY A 73 70.82 59.14 47.91
CA GLY A 73 69.44 58.95 48.35
C GLY A 73 68.48 59.99 47.78
N ALA A 74 67.34 60.17 48.44
CA ALA A 74 66.39 61.22 48.14
C ALA A 74 66.10 62.04 49.39
N ILE A 75 65.91 63.34 49.22
CA ILE A 75 65.55 64.26 50.29
C ILE A 75 64.27 65.00 49.95
N THR A 76 63.52 65.38 50.98
CA THR A 76 62.38 66.30 50.85
C THR A 76 62.70 67.54 51.68
N VAL A 77 62.76 68.69 51.02
CA VAL A 77 62.90 69.99 51.67
C VAL A 77 61.50 70.62 51.73
N TYR A 78 60.97 70.77 52.95
CA TYR A 78 59.69 71.42 53.20
C TYR A 78 59.87 72.93 53.39
N GLU A 79 58.78 73.70 53.27
CA GLU A 79 58.80 75.16 53.43
C GLU A 79 59.21 75.60 54.85
N ASP A 80 58.94 74.77 55.85
CA ASP A 80 59.29 74.95 57.26
C ASP A 80 60.56 74.19 57.68
N SER A 81 61.28 73.59 56.73
CA SER A 81 62.52 72.86 57.03
C SER A 81 63.57 73.79 57.62
N LYS A 82 64.17 73.36 58.73
CA LYS A 82 65.27 74.08 59.38
C LYS A 82 66.58 73.83 58.62
N PRO A 83 67.52 74.81 58.62
CA PRO A 83 68.87 74.56 58.13
C PRO A 83 69.52 73.36 58.82
N GLY A 84 70.27 72.57 58.06
CA GLY A 84 70.85 71.32 58.54
C GLY A 84 71.85 70.71 57.57
N THR A 85 72.42 69.57 57.94
CA THR A 85 73.36 68.84 57.08
C THR A 85 72.62 68.01 56.05
N LEU A 86 73.25 67.71 54.92
CA LEU A 86 72.72 66.79 53.90
C LEU A 86 72.31 65.43 54.50
N ASN A 87 73.02 64.96 55.52
CA ASN A 87 72.70 63.71 56.21
C ASN A 87 71.42 63.81 57.05
N ASP A 88 71.13 64.98 57.63
CA ASP A 88 69.88 65.21 58.39
C ASP A 88 68.66 65.10 57.47
N PHE A 89 68.78 65.62 56.24
CA PHE A 89 67.72 65.52 55.23
C PHE A 89 67.59 64.11 54.63
N LEU A 90 68.71 63.38 54.48
CA LEU A 90 68.71 61.99 53.99
C LEU A 90 68.15 60.99 55.03
N GLY A 91 68.18 61.34 56.31
CA GLY A 91 67.65 60.52 57.41
C GLY A 91 66.22 60.85 57.84
N ALA A 92 65.58 61.85 57.23
CA ALA A 92 64.22 62.25 57.59
C ALA A 92 63.16 61.24 57.10
N ALA A 93 62.21 60.87 57.95
CA ALA A 93 61.09 60.00 57.59
C ALA A 93 60.23 60.64 56.48
N THR A 94 59.83 59.84 55.51
CA THR A 94 59.04 60.25 54.35
C THR A 94 57.55 60.00 54.56
N GLU A 95 56.70 60.56 53.71
CA GLU A 95 55.24 60.41 53.77
C GLU A 95 54.76 58.94 53.69
N ASP A 96 55.55 58.07 53.04
CA ASP A 96 55.29 56.63 52.99
C ASP A 96 55.58 55.94 54.33
N ASP A 97 56.48 56.50 55.16
CA ASP A 97 56.84 55.96 56.48
C ASP A 97 55.78 56.26 57.55
N VAL A 98 54.95 57.29 57.35
CA VAL A 98 53.89 57.72 58.28
C VAL A 98 52.50 57.14 57.98
N ARG A 99 52.31 56.41 56.86
CA ARG A 99 51.03 55.78 56.54
C ARG A 99 50.83 54.49 57.36
N PRO A 100 49.79 54.39 58.22
CA PRO A 100 49.60 53.19 59.02
C PRO A 100 49.23 51.98 58.14
N GLU A 101 49.94 50.85 58.31
CA GLU A 101 49.66 49.60 57.58
C GLU A 101 48.19 49.14 57.69
N ALA A 102 47.53 49.45 58.81
CA ALA A 102 46.13 49.11 59.04
C ALA A 102 45.19 49.72 58.00
N LEU A 103 45.46 50.95 57.55
CA LEU A 103 44.65 51.63 56.54
C LEU A 103 44.80 50.98 55.16
N TYR A 104 46.03 50.59 54.79
CA TYR A 104 46.28 49.85 53.55
C TYR A 104 45.56 48.49 53.52
N ARG A 105 45.59 47.74 54.63
CA ARG A 105 44.87 46.46 54.75
C ARG A 105 43.35 46.64 54.68
N PHE A 106 42.82 47.71 55.27
CA PHE A 106 41.39 48.03 55.21
C PHE A 106 40.93 48.32 53.78
N GLU A 107 41.67 49.14 53.04
CA GLU A 107 41.35 49.42 51.63
C GLU A 107 41.34 48.15 50.78
N LYS A 108 42.34 47.27 50.97
CA LYS A 108 42.40 45.97 50.28
C LYS A 108 41.20 45.08 50.60
N MET A 109 40.78 45.04 51.87
CA MET A 109 39.59 44.30 52.29
C MET A 109 38.33 44.85 51.62
N VAL A 110 38.16 46.18 51.55
CA VAL A 110 37.01 46.80 50.88
C VAL A 110 36.98 46.47 49.38
N GLU A 111 38.13 46.50 48.70
CA GLU A 111 38.24 46.08 47.30
C GLU A 111 37.87 44.61 47.09
N GLU A 112 38.25 43.71 48.01
CA GLU A 112 37.86 42.30 47.96
C GLU A 112 36.37 42.09 48.22
N VAL A 113 35.80 42.79 49.20
CA VAL A 113 34.35 42.75 49.47
C VAL A 113 33.55 43.23 48.26
N ALA A 114 33.98 44.32 47.62
CA ALA A 114 33.33 44.82 46.41
C ALA A 114 33.40 43.81 45.26
N ARG A 115 34.56 43.17 45.03
CA ARG A 115 34.72 42.11 44.03
C ARG A 115 33.85 40.89 44.32
N ASN A 116 33.78 40.47 45.58
CA ASN A 116 32.96 39.33 45.99
C ASN A 116 31.45 39.63 45.84
N ALA A 117 31.01 40.85 46.16
CA ALA A 117 29.62 41.27 45.97
C ALA A 117 29.24 41.27 44.48
N GLU A 118 30.12 41.75 43.61
CA GLU A 118 29.91 41.72 42.16
C GLU A 118 29.84 40.28 41.62
N ALA A 119 30.76 39.40 42.05
CA ALA A 119 30.73 37.99 41.67
C ALA A 119 29.44 37.27 42.15
N ALA A 120 28.95 37.61 43.34
CA ALA A 120 27.68 37.09 43.87
C ALA A 120 26.48 37.59 43.04
N SER A 121 26.47 38.87 42.65
CA SER A 121 25.44 39.45 41.77
C SER A 121 25.39 38.75 40.40
N GLN A 122 26.55 38.56 39.78
CA GLN A 122 26.67 37.84 38.51
C GLN A 122 26.22 36.38 38.62
N SER A 123 26.57 35.71 39.73
CA SER A 123 26.14 34.34 40.01
C SER A 123 24.62 34.24 40.16
N ALA A 124 23.98 35.20 40.85
CA ALA A 124 22.53 35.26 40.99
C ALA A 124 21.84 35.49 39.63
N ALA A 125 22.38 36.37 38.79
CA ALA A 125 21.86 36.61 37.44
C ALA A 125 21.98 35.35 36.55
N ALA A 126 23.11 34.65 36.61
CA ALA A 126 23.32 33.39 35.91
C ALA A 126 22.33 32.30 36.38
N ALA A 127 22.11 32.19 37.69
CA ALA A 127 21.12 31.27 38.25
C ALA A 127 19.71 31.59 37.75
N LYS A 128 19.32 32.87 37.68
CA LYS A 128 18.01 33.26 37.16
C LYS A 128 17.84 32.90 35.68
N LYS A 129 18.88 33.12 34.87
CA LYS A 129 18.89 32.69 33.46
C LYS A 129 18.77 31.17 33.32
N SER A 130 19.44 30.42 34.19
CA SER A 130 19.36 28.96 34.22
C SER A 130 17.95 28.48 34.60
N GLU A 131 17.29 29.13 35.55
CA GLU A 131 15.90 28.83 35.94
C GLU A 131 14.95 29.02 34.74
N THR A 132 15.08 30.13 34.00
CA THR A 132 14.28 30.38 32.79
C THR A 132 14.55 29.33 31.71
N ALA A 133 15.82 28.97 31.47
CA ALA A 133 16.17 27.93 30.50
C ALA A 133 15.60 26.55 30.89
N ALA A 134 15.59 26.20 32.17
CA ALA A 134 14.98 24.98 32.67
C ALA A 134 13.45 24.96 32.47
N ALA A 135 12.78 26.10 32.69
CA ALA A 135 11.35 26.24 32.44
C ALA A 135 11.01 26.09 30.93
N SER A 136 11.78 26.73 30.05
CA SER A 136 11.64 26.55 28.60
C SER A 136 11.86 25.10 28.17
N SER A 137 12.88 24.44 28.72
CA SER A 137 13.17 23.03 28.44
C SER A 137 12.03 22.10 28.87
N ARG A 138 11.42 22.36 30.04
CA ARG A 138 10.24 21.62 30.51
C ARG A 138 9.06 21.77 29.56
N ASN A 139 8.81 22.98 29.05
CA ASN A 139 7.74 23.23 28.09
C ASN A 139 8.00 22.52 26.76
N ALA A 140 9.23 22.57 26.25
CA ALA A 140 9.63 21.85 25.05
C ALA A 140 9.45 20.34 25.19
N ALA A 141 9.80 19.77 26.35
CA ALA A 141 9.58 18.35 26.64
C ALA A 141 8.08 17.99 26.61
N LYS A 142 7.20 18.83 27.20
CA LYS A 142 5.75 18.60 27.18
C LYS A 142 5.15 18.70 25.78
N THR A 143 5.66 19.61 24.94
CA THR A 143 5.29 19.66 23.52
C THR A 143 5.76 18.40 22.78
N SER A 144 6.97 17.92 23.05
CA SER A 144 7.50 16.70 22.46
C SER A 144 6.66 15.47 22.84
N GLU A 145 6.25 15.36 24.11
CA GLU A 145 5.33 14.32 24.60
C GLU A 145 3.98 14.34 23.84
N THR A 146 3.42 15.54 23.65
CA THR A 146 2.17 15.71 22.90
C THR A 146 2.32 15.27 21.43
N ASN A 147 3.43 15.65 20.80
CA ASN A 147 3.73 15.26 19.42
C ASN A 147 3.91 13.75 19.27
N ALA A 148 4.61 13.11 20.21
CA ALA A 148 4.74 11.65 20.24
C ALA A 148 3.36 10.95 20.36
N GLY A 149 2.48 11.47 21.22
CA GLY A 149 1.10 10.98 21.33
C GLY A 149 0.29 11.11 20.04
N ASN A 150 0.46 12.22 19.32
CA ASN A 150 -0.20 12.43 18.02
C ASN A 150 0.36 11.48 16.94
N SER A 151 1.68 11.30 16.89
CA SER A 151 2.32 10.34 15.99
C SER A 151 1.85 8.91 16.26
N ALA A 152 1.69 8.50 17.53
CA ALA A 152 1.17 7.18 17.89
C ALA A 152 -0.29 6.99 17.39
N LYS A 153 -1.14 8.01 17.52
CA LYS A 153 -2.51 7.98 16.99
C LYS A 153 -2.53 7.86 15.46
N ALA A 154 -1.70 8.63 14.77
CA ALA A 154 -1.58 8.57 13.31
C ALA A 154 -1.09 7.19 12.83
N ALA A 155 -0.14 6.59 13.54
CA ALA A 155 0.33 5.22 13.26
C ALA A 155 -0.79 4.19 13.46
N ALA A 156 -1.60 4.32 14.52
CA ALA A 156 -2.75 3.44 14.75
C ALA A 156 -3.81 3.57 13.63
N SER A 157 -4.14 4.79 13.22
CA SER A 157 -5.04 5.01 12.08
C SER A 157 -4.49 4.42 10.77
N SER A 158 -3.19 4.56 10.53
CA SER A 158 -2.53 3.99 9.35
C SER A 158 -2.57 2.46 9.35
N LYS A 159 -2.40 1.83 10.52
CA LYS A 159 -2.55 0.38 10.69
C LYS A 159 -3.96 -0.08 10.31
N THR A 160 -4.99 0.61 10.80
CA THR A 160 -6.39 0.29 10.45
C THR A 160 -6.65 0.46 8.96
N ALA A 161 -6.15 1.54 8.34
CA ALA A 161 -6.28 1.75 6.91
C ALA A 161 -5.62 0.64 6.08
N ALA A 162 -4.43 0.18 6.49
CA ALA A 162 -3.74 -0.94 5.85
C ALA A 162 -4.51 -2.26 5.99
N GLN A 163 -5.10 -2.53 7.16
CA GLN A 163 -5.94 -3.72 7.36
C GLN A 163 -7.17 -3.69 6.45
N ASN A 164 -7.86 -2.55 6.37
CA ASN A 164 -9.02 -2.39 5.50
C ASN A 164 -8.65 -2.57 4.02
N ALA A 165 -7.49 -2.05 3.60
CA ALA A 165 -6.97 -2.23 2.24
C ALA A 165 -6.68 -3.71 1.94
N ALA A 166 -6.10 -4.44 2.89
CA ALA A 166 -5.86 -5.88 2.75
C ALA A 166 -7.16 -6.66 2.57
N THR A 167 -8.18 -6.41 3.40
CA THR A 167 -9.51 -7.03 3.26
C THR A 167 -10.18 -6.69 1.94
N ALA A 168 -10.05 -5.44 1.46
CA ALA A 168 -10.57 -5.04 0.16
C ALA A 168 -9.87 -5.80 -0.99
N ALA A 169 -8.55 -6.01 -0.89
CA ALA A 169 -7.79 -6.78 -1.87
C ALA A 169 -8.21 -8.26 -1.89
N GLU A 170 -8.35 -8.90 -0.73
CA GLU A 170 -8.85 -10.29 -0.62
C GLU A 170 -10.25 -10.45 -1.25
N ARG A 171 -11.13 -9.47 -1.01
CA ARG A 171 -12.47 -9.47 -1.62
C ARG A 171 -12.40 -9.29 -3.13
N SER A 172 -11.51 -8.44 -3.61
CA SER A 172 -11.29 -8.24 -5.04
C SER A 172 -10.77 -9.51 -5.72
N GLU A 173 -9.85 -10.22 -5.08
CA GLU A 173 -9.33 -11.51 -5.56
C GLU A 173 -10.45 -12.56 -5.63
N THR A 174 -11.27 -12.65 -4.58
CA THR A 174 -12.42 -13.56 -4.56
C THR A 174 -13.42 -13.26 -5.69
N ASN A 175 -13.73 -11.99 -5.91
CA ASN A 175 -14.63 -11.57 -7.00
C ASN A 175 -14.05 -11.86 -8.38
N ALA A 176 -12.74 -11.73 -8.56
CA ALA A 176 -12.06 -12.05 -9.81
C ALA A 176 -12.16 -13.55 -10.10
N ARG A 177 -11.86 -14.42 -9.11
CA ARG A 177 -12.01 -15.88 -9.24
C ARG A 177 -13.45 -16.29 -9.56
N ALA A 178 -14.43 -15.72 -8.86
CA ALA A 178 -15.84 -15.98 -9.15
C ALA A 178 -16.23 -15.57 -10.58
N SER A 179 -15.64 -14.50 -11.10
CA SER A 179 -15.88 -14.04 -12.49
C SER A 179 -15.22 -14.95 -13.52
N GLU A 180 -14.02 -15.47 -13.22
CA GLU A 180 -13.35 -16.49 -14.04
C GLU A 180 -14.19 -17.78 -14.10
N GLU A 181 -14.66 -18.27 -12.95
CA GLU A 181 -15.53 -19.46 -12.86
C GLU A 181 -16.83 -19.26 -13.66
N ALA A 182 -17.52 -18.14 -13.49
CA ALA A 182 -18.74 -17.83 -14.25
C ALA A 182 -18.49 -17.75 -15.77
N SER A 183 -17.31 -17.30 -16.18
CA SER A 183 -16.91 -17.27 -17.60
C SER A 183 -16.69 -18.69 -18.13
N ALA A 184 -16.00 -19.55 -17.38
CA ALA A 184 -15.79 -20.95 -17.74
C ALA A 184 -17.11 -21.73 -17.83
N ASP A 185 -18.03 -21.52 -16.89
CA ASP A 185 -19.38 -22.12 -16.93
C ASP A 185 -20.17 -21.68 -18.17
N SER A 186 -20.05 -20.41 -18.56
CA SER A 186 -20.69 -19.87 -19.76
C SER A 186 -20.12 -20.47 -21.06
N GLU A 187 -18.79 -20.63 -21.12
CA GLU A 187 -18.11 -21.31 -22.24
C GLU A 187 -18.56 -22.77 -22.36
N GLU A 188 -18.63 -23.49 -21.23
CA GLU A 188 -19.09 -24.88 -21.18
C GLU A 188 -20.56 -25.01 -21.61
N ALA A 189 -21.44 -24.12 -21.14
CA ALA A 189 -22.83 -24.07 -21.56
C ALA A 189 -22.95 -23.81 -23.07
N SER A 190 -22.14 -22.91 -23.62
CA SER A 190 -22.08 -22.62 -25.05
C SER A 190 -21.64 -23.84 -25.86
N ARG A 191 -20.64 -24.59 -25.37
CA ARG A 191 -20.19 -25.84 -25.99
C ARG A 191 -21.30 -26.88 -26.05
N ARG A 192 -21.99 -27.13 -24.93
CA ARG A 192 -23.12 -28.08 -24.87
C ARG A 192 -24.27 -27.71 -25.80
N ASN A 193 -24.54 -26.41 -25.93
CA ASN A 193 -25.55 -25.91 -26.87
C ASN A 193 -25.16 -26.18 -28.32
N ALA A 194 -23.88 -25.98 -28.67
CA ALA A 194 -23.36 -26.30 -30.00
C ALA A 194 -23.42 -27.80 -30.31
N GLU A 195 -23.04 -28.65 -29.35
CA GLU A 195 -23.15 -30.12 -29.46
C GLU A 195 -24.60 -30.56 -29.69
N SER A 196 -25.54 -30.04 -28.89
CA SER A 196 -26.98 -30.32 -29.04
C SER A 196 -27.52 -29.87 -30.39
N ALA A 197 -27.08 -28.71 -30.89
CA ALA A 197 -27.47 -28.21 -32.21
C ALA A 197 -26.95 -29.11 -33.34
N ALA A 198 -25.71 -29.60 -33.22
CA ALA A 198 -25.12 -30.53 -34.18
C ALA A 198 -25.86 -31.88 -34.19
N GLU A 199 -26.21 -32.42 -33.02
CA GLU A 199 -27.00 -33.65 -32.91
C GLU A 199 -28.39 -33.49 -33.56
N ASN A 200 -29.09 -32.40 -33.26
CA ASN A 200 -30.39 -32.09 -33.86
C ASN A 200 -30.31 -31.96 -35.39
N ALA A 201 -29.25 -31.34 -35.92
CA ALA A 201 -29.00 -31.27 -37.36
C ALA A 201 -28.77 -32.67 -37.99
N GLY A 202 -28.07 -33.56 -37.27
CA GLY A 202 -27.89 -34.96 -37.65
C GLY A 202 -29.20 -35.74 -37.70
N VAL A 203 -30.06 -35.57 -36.68
CA VAL A 203 -31.41 -36.17 -36.64
C VAL A 203 -32.26 -35.67 -37.80
N ALA A 204 -32.27 -34.35 -38.05
CA ALA A 204 -33.01 -33.75 -39.16
C ALA A 204 -32.53 -34.28 -40.51
N THR A 205 -31.21 -34.43 -40.70
CA THR A 205 -30.62 -35.02 -41.92
C THR A 205 -31.06 -36.46 -42.12
N THR A 206 -31.09 -37.25 -41.04
CA THR A 206 -31.55 -38.65 -41.07
C THR A 206 -33.04 -38.71 -41.46
N LYS A 207 -33.89 -37.89 -40.82
CA LYS A 207 -35.31 -37.81 -41.15
C LYS A 207 -35.58 -37.39 -42.59
N ALA A 208 -34.79 -36.45 -43.11
CA ALA A 208 -34.88 -36.05 -44.52
C ALA A 208 -34.55 -37.21 -45.48
N ARG A 209 -33.55 -38.04 -45.15
CA ARG A 209 -33.21 -39.24 -45.93
C ARG A 209 -34.31 -40.30 -45.88
N GLU A 210 -34.89 -40.54 -44.70
CA GLU A 210 -36.04 -41.44 -44.54
C GLU A 210 -37.22 -40.99 -45.40
N ALA A 211 -37.59 -39.70 -45.32
CA ALA A 211 -38.67 -39.14 -46.12
C ALA A 211 -38.41 -39.25 -47.64
N ALA A 212 -37.16 -39.05 -48.09
CA ALA A 212 -36.79 -39.23 -49.50
C ALA A 212 -36.91 -40.70 -49.96
N ALA A 213 -36.54 -41.65 -49.10
CA ALA A 213 -36.71 -43.08 -49.37
C ALA A 213 -38.19 -43.46 -49.44
N ASP A 214 -39.01 -42.96 -48.53
CA ASP A 214 -40.47 -43.16 -48.53
C ASP A 214 -41.12 -42.58 -49.79
N ALA A 215 -40.70 -41.38 -50.23
CA ALA A 215 -41.16 -40.78 -51.48
C ALA A 215 -40.80 -41.64 -52.70
N THR A 216 -39.60 -42.21 -52.72
CA THR A 216 -39.15 -43.14 -53.79
C THR A 216 -40.04 -44.38 -53.81
N LYS A 217 -40.32 -44.96 -52.65
CA LYS A 217 -41.19 -46.14 -52.50
C LYS A 217 -42.63 -45.83 -52.93
N ALA A 218 -43.16 -44.66 -52.59
CA ALA A 218 -44.47 -44.21 -53.05
C ALA A 218 -44.54 -44.06 -54.57
N GLY A 219 -43.47 -43.55 -55.20
CA GLY A 219 -43.33 -43.48 -56.66
C GLY A 219 -43.40 -44.86 -57.32
N GLN A 220 -42.64 -45.84 -56.81
CA GLN A 220 -42.70 -47.22 -57.30
C GLN A 220 -44.11 -47.82 -57.17
N LYS A 221 -44.80 -47.57 -56.06
CA LYS A 221 -46.18 -48.02 -55.84
C LYS A 221 -47.16 -47.41 -56.83
N LYS A 222 -46.98 -46.14 -57.19
CA LYS A 222 -47.76 -45.47 -58.25
C LYS A 222 -47.53 -46.17 -59.60
N ASP A 223 -46.29 -46.48 -59.95
CA ASP A 223 -45.96 -47.14 -61.21
C ASP A 223 -46.51 -48.58 -61.29
N GLU A 224 -46.45 -49.32 -60.18
CA GLU A 224 -47.10 -50.62 -60.03
C GLU A 224 -48.63 -50.52 -60.22
N ALA A 225 -49.26 -49.52 -59.60
CA ALA A 225 -50.70 -49.29 -59.72
C ALA A 225 -51.11 -48.91 -61.15
N LEU A 226 -50.34 -48.05 -61.83
CA LEU A 226 -50.53 -47.73 -63.25
C LEU A 226 -50.43 -48.98 -64.12
N SER A 227 -49.41 -49.80 -63.90
CA SER A 227 -49.22 -51.05 -64.62
C SER A 227 -50.35 -52.06 -64.36
N ALA A 228 -50.90 -52.09 -63.15
CA ALA A 228 -52.08 -52.89 -62.81
C ALA A 228 -53.34 -52.37 -63.53
N ALA A 229 -53.56 -51.06 -63.54
CA ALA A 229 -54.68 -50.43 -64.26
C ALA A 229 -54.65 -50.74 -65.76
N THR A 230 -53.50 -50.60 -66.43
CA THR A 230 -53.36 -50.97 -67.85
C THR A 230 -53.62 -52.45 -68.10
N ARG A 231 -53.21 -53.34 -67.18
CA ARG A 231 -53.53 -54.77 -67.29
C ARG A 231 -55.03 -55.04 -67.14
N ALA A 232 -55.70 -54.32 -66.26
CA ALA A 232 -57.15 -54.42 -66.07
C ALA A 232 -57.90 -53.92 -67.31
N GLU A 233 -57.49 -52.80 -67.91
CA GLU A 233 -58.03 -52.29 -69.17
C GLU A 233 -57.91 -53.32 -70.30
N LYS A 234 -56.70 -53.86 -70.54
CA LYS A 234 -56.49 -54.94 -71.52
C LYS A 234 -57.25 -56.23 -71.22
N ALA A 235 -57.59 -56.49 -69.96
CA ALA A 235 -58.41 -57.64 -69.58
C ALA A 235 -59.89 -57.37 -69.87
N ALA A 236 -60.36 -56.14 -69.63
CA ALA A 236 -61.69 -55.68 -70.02
C ALA A 236 -61.88 -55.74 -71.55
N ASP A 237 -60.95 -55.21 -72.34
CA ASP A 237 -60.99 -55.30 -73.81
C ASP A 237 -61.08 -56.76 -74.29
N ARG A 238 -60.32 -57.67 -73.66
CA ARG A 238 -60.36 -59.11 -73.98
C ARG A 238 -61.68 -59.75 -73.59
N ALA A 239 -62.28 -59.34 -72.48
CA ALA A 239 -63.61 -59.81 -72.08
C ALA A 239 -64.69 -59.32 -73.06
N GLU A 240 -64.57 -58.09 -73.56
CA GLU A 240 -65.46 -57.53 -74.58
C GLU A 240 -65.34 -58.29 -75.91
N VAL A 241 -64.13 -58.51 -76.42
CA VAL A 241 -63.90 -59.32 -77.64
C VAL A 241 -64.36 -60.76 -77.44
N ALA A 242 -64.15 -61.36 -76.27
CA ALA A 242 -64.66 -62.70 -75.98
C ALA A 242 -66.20 -62.73 -75.98
N ALA A 243 -66.87 -61.70 -75.46
CA ALA A 243 -68.31 -61.56 -75.51
C ALA A 243 -68.83 -61.41 -76.95
N GLU A 244 -68.16 -60.64 -77.81
CA GLU A 244 -68.47 -60.54 -79.24
C GLU A 244 -68.28 -61.87 -79.98
N VAL A 245 -67.17 -62.59 -79.76
CA VAL A 245 -66.92 -63.91 -80.39
C VAL A 245 -67.96 -64.96 -79.94
N THR A 246 -68.50 -64.85 -78.72
CA THR A 246 -69.62 -65.70 -78.29
C THR A 246 -70.98 -65.31 -78.87
N ALA A 247 -71.12 -64.10 -79.41
CA ALA A 247 -72.40 -63.57 -79.88
C ALA A 247 -72.73 -63.90 -81.36
N GLU A 248 -71.77 -64.31 -82.19
CA GLU A 248 -71.97 -64.30 -83.65
C GLU A 248 -71.95 -65.65 -84.42
N PRO A 249 -72.17 -66.83 -83.78
CA PRO A 249 -72.85 -67.90 -84.53
C PRO A 249 -73.94 -68.68 -83.77
N TYR A 250 -74.54 -68.14 -82.71
CA TYR A 250 -75.60 -68.84 -81.93
C TYR A 250 -76.96 -68.15 -81.86
N ALA A 251 -77.33 -67.38 -82.89
CA ALA A 251 -78.65 -66.74 -82.96
C ALA A 251 -79.84 -67.71 -83.14
N ASN A 252 -79.67 -69.03 -83.25
CA ASN A 252 -80.79 -69.97 -83.47
C ASN A 252 -80.57 -71.40 -82.94
N ILE A 253 -80.10 -71.55 -81.70
CA ILE A 253 -80.20 -72.84 -80.99
C ILE A 253 -80.65 -72.57 -79.55
N VAL A 254 -81.91 -72.88 -79.25
CA VAL A 254 -82.43 -72.99 -77.89
C VAL A 254 -82.16 -74.42 -77.41
N PRO A 255 -81.17 -74.68 -76.55
CA PRO A 255 -81.12 -75.93 -75.80
C PRO A 255 -82.23 -75.93 -74.73
N PRO A 256 -82.79 -77.10 -74.38
CA PRO A 256 -83.92 -77.16 -73.46
C PRO A 256 -83.53 -76.60 -72.09
N LEU A 257 -84.33 -75.68 -71.58
CA LEU A 257 -84.27 -75.27 -70.18
C LEU A 257 -84.47 -76.51 -69.30
N PRO A 258 -83.62 -76.79 -68.30
CA PRO A 258 -83.90 -77.87 -67.36
C PRO A 258 -85.16 -77.53 -66.55
N ASP A 259 -86.07 -78.50 -66.46
CA ASP A 259 -87.40 -78.42 -65.81
C ASP A 259 -87.36 -78.19 -64.27
N VAL A 260 -86.20 -77.89 -63.67
CA VAL A 260 -86.05 -77.73 -62.21
C VAL A 260 -85.00 -76.66 -61.89
N TRP A 261 -85.43 -75.57 -61.25
CA TRP A 261 -84.57 -74.52 -60.69
C TRP A 261 -84.34 -74.78 -59.19
N ILE A 262 -83.09 -75.03 -58.78
CA ILE A 262 -82.69 -75.09 -57.37
C ILE A 262 -81.59 -74.06 -57.16
N PRO A 263 -81.78 -73.02 -56.33
CA PRO A 263 -80.76 -72.00 -56.10
C PRO A 263 -79.66 -72.55 -55.17
N PHE A 264 -78.55 -72.96 -55.75
CA PHE A 264 -77.29 -73.19 -55.03
C PHE A 264 -76.41 -71.93 -55.12
N ASN A 265 -75.65 -71.60 -54.07
CA ASN A 265 -74.62 -70.55 -54.13
C ASN A 265 -73.31 -71.09 -54.75
N ASP A 266 -72.29 -70.23 -54.93
CA ASP A 266 -70.98 -70.58 -55.51
C ASP A 266 -70.22 -71.68 -54.73
N SER A 267 -70.71 -72.07 -53.55
CA SER A 267 -70.20 -73.18 -52.72
C SER A 267 -71.05 -74.46 -52.80
N LEU A 268 -72.05 -74.52 -53.70
CA LEU A 268 -73.02 -75.62 -53.88
C LEU A 268 -73.97 -75.88 -52.68
N ASP A 269 -74.24 -74.87 -51.85
CA ASP A 269 -75.20 -74.95 -50.75
C ASP A 269 -76.58 -74.38 -51.12
N MET A 270 -77.66 -75.10 -50.75
CA MET A 270 -79.05 -74.78 -51.10
C MET A 270 -79.58 -73.59 -50.27
N ILE A 271 -80.04 -72.52 -50.93
CA ILE A 271 -80.25 -71.21 -50.29
C ILE A 271 -81.58 -71.11 -49.48
N ALA A 272 -82.64 -71.88 -49.79
CA ALA A 272 -83.86 -71.96 -48.95
C ALA A 272 -84.77 -73.18 -49.24
N GLY A 273 -85.28 -73.84 -48.19
CA GLY A 273 -86.37 -74.84 -48.26
C GLY A 273 -86.81 -75.32 -46.86
N PHE A 274 -88.09 -75.15 -46.52
CA PHE A 274 -88.68 -75.51 -45.21
C PHE A 274 -89.93 -76.38 -45.44
N SER A 275 -90.03 -77.54 -44.79
CA SER A 275 -91.25 -78.36 -44.76
C SER A 275 -91.33 -79.18 -43.46
N PRO A 276 -92.48 -79.27 -42.77
CA PRO A 276 -92.58 -79.86 -41.44
C PRO A 276 -92.73 -81.38 -41.49
N GLY A 277 -91.79 -82.13 -40.91
CA GLY A 277 -92.02 -83.53 -40.52
C GLY A 277 -90.83 -84.48 -40.73
N TYR A 278 -90.68 -85.42 -39.81
CA TYR A 278 -89.69 -86.50 -39.86
C TYR A 278 -90.29 -87.72 -40.57
N LYS A 279 -89.54 -88.37 -41.48
CA LYS A 279 -89.93 -89.67 -42.04
C LYS A 279 -89.25 -90.82 -41.30
N LYS A 280 -90.03 -91.87 -41.01
CA LYS A 280 -89.56 -93.14 -40.44
C LYS A 280 -89.18 -94.06 -41.58
N ILE A 281 -87.96 -94.59 -41.56
CA ILE A 281 -87.48 -95.60 -42.50
C ILE A 281 -87.32 -96.91 -41.71
N ALA A 282 -87.95 -97.99 -42.19
CA ALA A 282 -87.80 -99.31 -41.61
C ALA A 282 -86.61 -100.03 -42.27
N ILE A 283 -85.67 -100.53 -41.47
CA ILE A 283 -84.56 -101.36 -41.92
C ILE A 283 -84.61 -102.65 -41.09
N GLY A 284 -85.16 -103.71 -41.66
CA GLY A 284 -85.49 -104.92 -40.89
C GLY A 284 -86.56 -104.61 -39.84
N ASP A 285 -86.39 -105.14 -38.62
CA ASP A 285 -87.36 -104.98 -37.53
C ASP A 285 -87.20 -103.68 -36.72
N ASP A 286 -86.21 -102.83 -37.05
CA ASP A 286 -85.96 -101.54 -36.41
C ASP A 286 -86.41 -100.34 -37.26
N VAL A 287 -86.99 -99.32 -36.60
CA VAL A 287 -87.48 -98.09 -37.23
C VAL A 287 -86.64 -96.89 -36.79
N VAL A 288 -85.86 -96.33 -37.71
CA VAL A 288 -84.98 -95.17 -37.46
C VAL A 288 -85.63 -93.88 -37.98
N GLN A 289 -85.56 -92.82 -37.17
CA GLN A 289 -86.13 -91.50 -37.46
C GLN A 289 -85.02 -90.55 -37.94
N VAL A 290 -85.11 -90.06 -39.18
CA VAL A 290 -84.08 -89.19 -39.80
C VAL A 290 -84.70 -87.86 -40.22
N ALA A 291 -83.94 -86.77 -40.07
CA ALA A 291 -84.36 -85.41 -40.44
C ALA A 291 -84.44 -85.26 -41.98
N SER A 292 -85.55 -84.70 -42.46
CA SER A 292 -85.93 -84.63 -43.89
C SER A 292 -85.34 -83.43 -44.65
N ASP A 293 -84.47 -82.66 -44.00
CA ASP A 293 -84.16 -81.25 -44.31
C ASP A 293 -83.09 -81.04 -45.38
N LYS A 294 -82.53 -82.10 -46.00
CA LYS A 294 -81.53 -81.98 -47.09
C LYS A 294 -81.66 -83.03 -48.20
N GLN A 295 -82.86 -83.54 -48.44
CA GLN A 295 -83.08 -84.56 -49.49
C GLN A 295 -84.26 -84.18 -50.41
N VAL A 296 -84.01 -84.21 -51.72
CA VAL A 296 -85.04 -84.05 -52.75
C VAL A 296 -85.25 -85.41 -53.41
N ASN A 297 -86.49 -85.92 -53.36
CA ASN A 297 -86.85 -87.18 -54.01
C ASN A 297 -87.10 -86.93 -55.50
N PHE A 298 -86.37 -87.61 -56.37
CA PHE A 298 -86.64 -87.63 -57.81
C PHE A 298 -87.43 -88.89 -58.17
N SER A 299 -88.56 -88.71 -58.84
CA SER A 299 -89.32 -89.79 -59.48
C SER A 299 -89.20 -89.60 -60.98
N ARG A 300 -88.65 -90.59 -61.68
CA ARG A 300 -88.61 -90.63 -63.14
C ARG A 300 -89.65 -91.64 -63.61
N ALA A 301 -90.71 -91.17 -64.27
CA ALA A 301 -91.56 -92.05 -65.06
C ALA A 301 -90.81 -92.41 -66.35
N SER A 302 -90.34 -93.64 -66.48
CA SER A 302 -89.73 -94.13 -67.72
C SER A 302 -90.15 -95.56 -67.99
N THR A 303 -90.66 -95.79 -69.20
CA THR A 303 -91.03 -97.09 -69.76
C THR A 303 -89.83 -97.89 -70.30
N ALA A 304 -88.60 -97.48 -69.96
CA ALA A 304 -87.37 -98.13 -70.40
C ALA A 304 -86.97 -99.27 -69.44
N THR A 305 -86.82 -100.48 -69.98
CA THR A 305 -86.34 -101.67 -69.26
C THR A 305 -84.88 -101.48 -68.84
N TYR A 306 -84.57 -101.67 -67.56
CA TYR A 306 -83.21 -101.61 -67.04
C TYR A 306 -82.65 -103.03 -66.91
N ILE A 307 -81.64 -103.35 -67.71
CA ILE A 307 -80.86 -104.60 -67.59
C ILE A 307 -79.63 -104.28 -66.73
N ASN A 308 -79.51 -104.94 -65.59
CA ASN A 308 -78.36 -104.75 -64.71
C ASN A 308 -77.15 -105.57 -65.22
N LYS A 309 -75.96 -105.34 -64.66
CA LYS A 309 -74.69 -105.94 -65.13
C LYS A 309 -74.55 -107.45 -64.88
N SER A 310 -75.62 -108.14 -64.50
CA SER A 310 -75.67 -109.60 -64.31
C SER A 310 -76.51 -110.31 -65.39
N GLY A 311 -77.19 -109.57 -66.28
CA GLY A 311 -78.26 -110.10 -67.14
C GLY A 311 -79.64 -109.89 -66.52
#